data_AF-A0AAW4CDY5-F1
#
_entry.id   AF-A0AAW4CDY5-F1
#
_cell.length_a   1.000
_cell.length_b   1.000
_cell.length_c   1.000
_cell.angle_alpha   90.00
_cell.angle_beta   90.00
_cell.angle_gamma   90.00
#
_symmetry.space_group_name_H-M   'P 1'
#
loop_
_entity.id
_entity.type
_entity.pdbx_description
1 polymer ?
#
loop_
_entity_poly.entity_id
_entity_poly.type
_entity_poly.pdbx_seq_one_letter_code
_entity_poly.pdbx_strand_id
1 'polypeptide(L)'
;MKTQSLKSLPMNKQAGFTLVELIIVIVILGILAVTAAPRFLNLQGDANASTLEGLQGSIRSGMNIVNGKSIIASDHKKATATVTVDTGVPVPTVYGYPAATLAAFEAFLDVSFAPSTAPDTDDFNIDATTTGTVIIYPNSYIADDECRIEYIQATATTGPVVVTAPTINIFTDEC
;
A
#
# COMPACT_ATOMS: atom_id res chain seq x y z
N MET A 1 -27.85 -55.91 -53.96
CA MET A 1 -28.35 -55.30 -52.70
C MET A 1 -27.48 -55.84 -51.56
N LYS A 2 -26.59 -55.02 -50.97
CA LYS A 2 -25.78 -55.40 -49.80
C LYS A 2 -26.30 -54.61 -48.60
N THR A 3 -26.98 -55.29 -47.68
CA THR A 3 -27.37 -54.76 -46.38
C THR A 3 -26.15 -54.79 -45.46
N GLN A 4 -25.56 -53.63 -45.18
CA GLN A 4 -24.53 -53.51 -44.16
C GLN A 4 -25.18 -53.55 -42.77
N SER A 5 -24.82 -54.57 -42.00
CA SER A 5 -25.20 -54.74 -40.61
C SER A 5 -24.54 -53.65 -39.76
N LEU A 6 -25.35 -52.80 -39.11
CA LEU A 6 -24.90 -51.76 -38.20
C LEU A 6 -24.30 -52.41 -36.95
N LYS A 7 -22.98 -52.37 -36.82
CA LYS A 7 -22.23 -52.78 -35.64
C LYS A 7 -22.57 -51.81 -34.49
N SER A 8 -23.32 -52.28 -33.49
CA SER A 8 -23.65 -51.47 -32.31
C SER A 8 -22.36 -51.09 -31.57
N LEU A 9 -22.12 -49.80 -31.41
CA LEU A 9 -21.03 -49.29 -30.58
C LEU A 9 -21.37 -49.58 -29.09
N PRO A 10 -20.42 -50.08 -28.29
CA PRO A 10 -20.68 -50.37 -26.88
C PRO A 10 -21.01 -49.08 -26.13
N MET A 11 -22.18 -49.05 -25.47
CA MET A 11 -22.53 -47.99 -24.52
C MET A 11 -21.52 -48.00 -23.37
N ASN A 12 -20.75 -46.92 -23.24
CA ASN A 12 -19.86 -46.72 -22.10
C ASN A 12 -20.72 -46.72 -20.83
N LYS A 13 -20.48 -47.68 -19.92
CA LYS A 13 -21.18 -47.73 -18.64
C LYS A 13 -20.74 -46.52 -17.83
N GLN A 14 -21.61 -45.53 -17.69
CA GLN A 14 -21.37 -44.40 -16.82
C GLN A 14 -21.39 -44.93 -15.37
N ALA A 15 -20.21 -45.03 -14.77
CA ALA A 15 -20.09 -45.36 -13.35
C ALA A 15 -20.67 -44.18 -12.56
N GLY A 16 -21.83 -44.40 -11.92
CA GLY A 16 -22.43 -43.41 -11.04
C GLY A 16 -21.58 -43.21 -9.79
N PHE A 17 -21.53 -41.98 -9.29
CA PHE A 17 -20.90 -41.64 -8.02
C PHE A 17 -21.73 -42.20 -6.86
N THR A 18 -21.09 -42.78 -5.85
CA THR A 18 -21.81 -43.33 -4.69
C THR A 18 -22.21 -42.22 -3.72
N LEU A 19 -23.32 -42.40 -3.00
CA LEU A 19 -23.73 -41.44 -1.96
C LEU A 19 -22.68 -41.30 -0.85
N VAL A 20 -21.95 -42.38 -0.55
CA VAL A 20 -20.90 -42.37 0.47
C VAL A 20 -19.70 -41.54 0.02
N GLU A 21 -19.29 -41.63 -1.25
CA GLU A 21 -18.21 -40.77 -1.78
C GLU A 21 -18.59 -39.28 -1.68
N LEU A 22 -19.86 -38.93 -1.94
CA LEU A 22 -20.31 -37.54 -1.82
C LEU A 22 -20.25 -37.04 -0.37
N ILE A 23 -20.69 -37.87 0.58
CA ILE A 23 -20.66 -37.52 2.01
C ILE A 23 -19.22 -37.34 2.49
N ILE A 24 -18.31 -38.24 2.11
CA ILE A 24 -16.91 -38.14 2.50
C ILE A 24 -16.27 -36.85 1.96
N VAL A 25 -16.57 -36.48 0.71
CA VAL A 25 -16.05 -35.25 0.11
C VAL A 25 -16.51 -34.01 0.87
N ILE A 26 -17.81 -33.88 1.17
CA ILE A 26 -18.31 -32.71 1.91
C ILE A 26 -17.77 -32.65 3.34
N VAL A 27 -17.54 -33.80 3.99
CA VAL A 27 -16.93 -33.86 5.33
C VAL A 27 -15.48 -33.38 5.28
N ILE A 28 -14.70 -33.83 4.30
CA ILE A 28 -13.31 -33.39 4.12
C ILE A 28 -13.27 -31.89 3.82
N LEU A 29 -14.11 -31.40 2.90
CA LEU A 29 -14.20 -29.97 2.61
C LEU A 29 -14.62 -29.15 3.83
N GLY A 30 -15.52 -29.67 4.68
CA GLY A 30 -15.91 -29.02 5.93
C GLY A 30 -14.74 -28.85 6.90
N ILE A 31 -13.91 -29.88 7.09
CA ILE A 31 -12.73 -29.82 7.97
C ILE A 31 -11.68 -28.83 7.42
N LEU A 32 -11.44 -28.85 6.12
CA LEU A 32 -10.50 -27.94 5.47
C LEU A 32 -10.99 -26.48 5.55
N ALA A 33 -12.28 -26.24 5.39
CA ALA A 33 -12.86 -24.90 5.46
C ALA A 33 -12.70 -24.29 6.87
N VAL A 34 -12.98 -25.05 7.94
CA VAL A 34 -12.87 -24.56 9.33
C VAL A 34 -11.43 -24.23 9.71
N THR A 35 -10.45 -24.98 9.19
CA THR A 35 -9.04 -24.74 9.51
C THR A 35 -8.40 -23.65 8.64
N ALA A 36 -8.85 -23.48 7.39
CA ALA A 36 -8.31 -22.47 6.48
C ALA A 36 -8.92 -21.07 6.65
N ALA A 37 -10.22 -20.98 7.01
CA ALA A 37 -10.94 -19.70 7.07
C ALA A 37 -10.33 -18.68 8.06
N PRO A 38 -9.93 -19.03 9.29
CA PRO A 38 -9.35 -18.06 10.23
C PRO A 38 -8.03 -17.48 9.73
N ARG A 39 -7.21 -18.28 9.03
CA ARG A 39 -5.95 -17.80 8.45
C ARG A 39 -6.22 -16.86 7.28
N PHE A 40 -7.17 -17.20 6.42
CA PHE A 40 -7.51 -16.37 5.26
C PHE A 40 -7.97 -14.95 5.65
N LEU A 41 -8.68 -14.81 6.78
CA LEU A 41 -9.12 -13.50 7.28
C LEU A 41 -7.96 -12.61 7.77
N ASN A 42 -6.92 -13.17 8.38
CA ASN A 42 -5.78 -12.38 8.89
C ASN A 42 -4.74 -12.04 7.80
N LEU A 43 -4.70 -12.78 6.68
CA LEU A 43 -3.70 -12.58 5.64
C LEU A 43 -3.77 -11.19 4.97
N GLN A 44 -4.97 -10.60 4.88
CA GLN A 44 -5.12 -9.29 4.27
C GLN A 44 -4.54 -8.18 5.14
N GLY A 45 -4.79 -8.21 6.46
CA GLY A 45 -4.22 -7.27 7.41
C GLY A 45 -2.71 -7.36 7.48
N ASP A 46 -2.17 -8.58 7.61
CA ASP A 46 -0.73 -8.84 7.60
C ASP A 46 -0.06 -8.32 6.31
N ALA A 47 -0.73 -8.47 5.16
CA ALA A 47 -0.25 -7.96 3.88
C ALA A 47 -0.21 -6.42 3.88
N ASN A 48 -1.28 -5.77 4.35
CA ASN A 48 -1.35 -4.32 4.42
C ASN A 48 -0.28 -3.74 5.36
N ALA A 49 -0.12 -4.31 6.55
CA ALA A 49 0.93 -3.95 7.49
C ALA A 49 2.32 -4.04 6.85
N SER A 50 2.62 -5.16 6.18
CA SER A 50 3.90 -5.37 5.48
C SER A 50 4.13 -4.35 4.36
N THR A 51 3.08 -3.97 3.61
CA THR A 51 3.19 -2.96 2.56
C THR A 51 3.45 -1.57 3.12
N LEU A 52 2.86 -1.20 4.26
CA LEU A 52 3.12 0.05 4.94
C LEU A 52 4.55 0.11 5.49
N GLU A 53 5.07 -0.97 6.05
CA GLU A 53 6.48 -1.04 6.48
C GLU A 53 7.43 -0.83 5.29
N GLY A 54 7.13 -1.47 4.15
CA GLY A 54 7.87 -1.28 2.90
C GLY A 54 7.83 0.17 2.42
N LEU A 55 6.64 0.77 2.40
CA LEU A 55 6.44 2.16 1.99
C LEU A 55 7.17 3.14 2.94
N GLN A 56 7.14 2.90 4.25
CA GLN A 56 7.87 3.69 5.23
C GLN A 56 9.37 3.72 4.93
N GLY A 57 9.93 2.56 4.55
CA GLY A 57 11.32 2.44 4.09
C GLY A 57 11.60 3.31 2.86
N SER A 58 10.73 3.26 1.87
CA SER A 58 10.81 4.08 0.65
C SER A 58 10.74 5.58 0.96
N ILE A 59 9.81 6.00 1.84
CA ILE A 59 9.68 7.39 2.29
C ILE A 59 10.98 7.86 2.95
N ARG A 60 11.54 7.07 3.87
CA ARG A 60 12.81 7.38 4.55
C ARG A 60 14.00 7.50 3.59
N SER A 61 14.06 6.62 2.59
CA SER A 61 15.10 6.68 1.57
C SER A 61 14.96 7.93 0.70
N GLY A 62 13.75 8.16 0.16
CA GLY A 62 13.43 9.29 -0.70
C GLY A 62 13.65 10.65 -0.02
N MET A 63 13.22 10.81 1.23
CA MET A 63 13.44 12.05 1.98
C MET A 63 14.93 12.36 2.19
N ASN A 64 15.78 11.34 2.37
CA ASN A 64 17.23 11.54 2.53
C ASN A 64 17.86 12.02 1.22
N ILE A 65 17.39 11.53 0.08
CA ILE A 65 17.81 12.01 -1.25
C ILE A 65 17.38 13.47 -1.43
N VAL A 66 16.11 13.80 -1.15
CA VAL A 66 15.58 15.17 -1.21
C VAL A 66 16.38 16.12 -0.31
N ASN A 67 16.74 15.65 0.90
CA ASN A 67 17.57 16.41 1.83
C ASN A 67 18.99 16.62 1.33
N GLY A 68 19.64 15.58 0.81
CA GLY A 68 20.96 15.70 0.18
C GLY A 68 20.96 16.74 -0.94
N LYS A 69 19.95 16.72 -1.83
CA LYS A 69 19.81 17.71 -2.90
C LYS A 69 19.56 19.12 -2.37
N SER A 70 18.76 19.26 -1.30
CA SER A 70 18.51 20.55 -0.64
C SER A 70 19.75 21.12 0.03
N ILE A 71 20.62 20.27 0.57
CA ILE A 71 21.91 20.70 1.14
C ILE A 71 22.83 21.20 0.03
N ILE A 72 22.95 20.46 -1.07
CA ILE A 72 23.75 20.86 -2.24
C ILE A 72 23.26 22.19 -2.82
N ALA A 73 21.94 22.37 -2.92
CA ALA A 73 21.33 23.61 -3.39
C ALA A 73 21.41 24.77 -2.37
N SER A 74 21.93 24.53 -1.16
CA SER A 74 21.95 25.50 -0.05
C SER A 74 20.57 26.00 0.41
N ASP A 75 19.54 25.18 0.18
CA ASP A 75 18.14 25.48 0.48
C ASP A 75 17.64 24.78 1.76
N HIS A 76 18.43 23.87 2.33
CA HIS A 76 18.09 23.06 3.51
C HIS A 76 17.74 23.81 4.81
N LYS A 77 17.79 25.15 4.82
CA LYS A 77 17.38 26.00 5.96
C LYS A 77 16.26 26.97 5.60
N LYS A 78 15.79 26.97 4.35
CA LYS A 78 14.68 27.81 3.91
C LYS A 78 13.37 27.18 4.37
N ALA A 79 12.44 28.01 4.82
CA ALA A 79 11.11 27.56 5.22
C ALA A 79 10.36 26.89 4.06
N THR A 80 10.59 27.38 2.84
CA THR A 80 10.05 26.80 1.61
C THR A 80 11.11 26.86 0.51
N ALA A 81 11.30 25.77 -0.20
CA ALA A 81 12.12 25.69 -1.40
C ALA A 81 11.60 24.58 -2.33
N THR A 82 12.30 24.32 -3.43
CA THR A 82 12.01 23.23 -4.35
C THR A 82 13.31 22.62 -4.82
N VAL A 83 13.40 21.30 -4.87
CA VAL A 83 14.55 20.57 -5.42
C VAL A 83 14.10 19.54 -6.42
N THR A 84 14.89 19.32 -7.46
CA THR A 84 14.59 18.30 -8.48
C THR A 84 15.34 17.01 -8.15
N VAL A 85 14.60 15.93 -7.90
CA VAL A 85 15.16 14.58 -7.78
C VAL A 85 15.26 13.92 -9.16
N ASP A 86 15.72 12.67 -9.22
CA ASP A 86 16.05 12.01 -10.48
C ASP A 86 14.82 11.72 -11.36
N THR A 87 13.60 11.84 -10.79
CA THR A 87 12.32 11.81 -11.51
C THR A 87 12.14 13.01 -12.45
N GLY A 88 12.93 14.08 -12.29
CA GLY A 88 12.79 15.31 -13.06
C GLY A 88 11.63 16.21 -12.61
N VAL A 89 10.81 15.75 -11.67
CA VAL A 89 9.70 16.53 -11.09
C VAL A 89 10.22 17.37 -9.91
N PRO A 90 9.88 18.66 -9.82
CA PRO A 90 10.25 19.48 -8.66
C PRO A 90 9.52 18.99 -7.40
N VAL A 91 10.29 18.67 -6.36
CA VAL A 91 9.79 18.31 -5.03
C VAL A 91 9.74 19.58 -4.17
N PRO A 92 8.55 20.05 -3.74
CA PRO A 92 8.44 21.09 -2.73
C PRO A 92 9.09 20.64 -1.42
N THR A 93 9.89 21.51 -0.81
CA THR A 93 10.59 21.20 0.44
C THR A 93 10.35 22.24 1.52
N VAL A 94 10.36 21.76 2.77
CA VAL A 94 10.32 22.54 4.00
C VAL A 94 11.58 22.22 4.78
N TYR A 95 12.45 23.22 4.97
CA TYR A 95 13.77 23.06 5.62
C TYR A 95 14.59 21.89 5.07
N GLY A 96 14.54 21.70 3.75
CA GLY A 96 15.26 20.65 3.04
C GLY A 96 14.68 19.25 3.13
N TYR A 97 13.49 19.05 3.70
CA TYR A 97 12.77 17.78 3.64
C TYR A 97 11.52 17.93 2.77
N PRO A 98 10.94 16.85 2.22
CA PRO A 98 9.70 16.95 1.45
C PRO A 98 8.62 17.71 2.23
N ALA A 99 7.87 18.60 1.57
CA ALA A 99 6.73 19.24 2.20
C ALA A 99 5.63 18.20 2.50
N ALA A 100 4.86 18.40 3.58
CA ALA A 100 3.68 17.59 3.89
C ALA A 100 2.54 17.89 2.90
N THR A 101 2.68 17.45 1.65
CA THR A 101 1.72 17.69 0.55
C THR A 101 1.72 16.49 -0.41
N LEU A 102 0.56 16.23 -1.04
CA LEU A 102 0.41 15.23 -2.11
C LEU A 102 1.49 15.39 -3.20
N ALA A 103 1.61 16.60 -3.75
CA ALA A 103 2.54 16.88 -4.84
C ALA A 103 4.01 16.62 -4.49
N ALA A 104 4.41 16.80 -3.22
CA ALA A 104 5.76 16.46 -2.81
C ALA A 104 5.98 14.95 -2.79
N PHE A 105 5.05 14.20 -2.20
CA PHE A 105 5.16 12.74 -2.09
C PHE A 105 5.15 12.05 -3.46
N GLU A 106 4.28 12.46 -4.38
CA GLU A 106 4.28 11.98 -5.77
C GLU A 106 5.55 12.35 -6.55
N ALA A 107 6.20 13.46 -6.21
CA ALA A 107 7.38 13.92 -6.94
C ALA A 107 8.64 13.11 -6.59
N PHE A 108 8.75 12.58 -5.36
CA PHE A 108 9.93 11.82 -4.92
C PHE A 108 9.69 10.31 -4.76
N LEU A 109 8.44 9.85 -4.67
CA LEU A 109 8.07 8.44 -4.67
C LEU A 109 7.47 8.05 -6.01
N ASP A 110 7.83 6.86 -6.48
CA ASP A 110 7.18 6.23 -7.64
C ASP A 110 5.97 5.41 -7.15
N VAL A 111 4.98 6.11 -6.57
CA VAL A 111 3.76 5.56 -5.99
C VAL A 111 2.61 6.50 -6.32
N SER A 112 1.48 5.95 -6.79
CA SER A 112 0.26 6.74 -7.02
C SER A 112 -0.51 6.91 -5.72
N PHE A 113 -1.01 8.12 -5.46
CA PHE A 113 -1.79 8.40 -4.26
C PHE A 113 -3.16 8.99 -4.60
N ALA A 114 -4.22 8.37 -4.06
CA ALA A 114 -5.56 8.94 -4.08
C ALA A 114 -5.68 9.93 -2.91
N PRO A 115 -6.04 11.21 -3.14
CA PRO A 115 -6.31 12.11 -2.03
C PRO A 115 -7.56 11.64 -1.25
N SER A 116 -7.64 11.90 0.05
CA SER A 116 -8.76 11.47 0.92
C SER A 116 -10.17 11.93 0.50
N THR A 117 -10.26 12.83 -0.49
CA THR A 117 -11.52 13.28 -1.10
C THR A 117 -11.90 12.54 -2.39
N ALA A 118 -11.05 11.63 -2.87
CA ALA A 118 -11.24 10.87 -4.10
C ALA A 118 -11.53 9.38 -3.79
N PRO A 119 -12.02 8.61 -4.78
CA PRO A 119 -12.17 7.16 -4.61
C PRO A 119 -10.82 6.45 -4.40
N ASP A 120 -10.82 5.41 -3.57
CA ASP A 120 -9.72 4.47 -3.32
C ASP A 120 -9.36 3.64 -4.58
N THR A 121 -8.77 4.28 -5.60
CA THR A 121 -8.41 3.62 -6.86
C THR A 121 -6.92 3.58 -7.16
N ASP A 122 -6.11 4.32 -6.39
CA ASP A 122 -4.65 4.36 -6.52
C ASP A 122 -3.97 3.32 -5.60
N ASP A 123 -2.64 3.29 -5.57
CA ASP A 123 -1.89 2.31 -4.79
C ASP A 123 -2.12 2.51 -3.28
N PHE A 124 -2.11 3.77 -2.84
CA PHE A 124 -2.38 4.19 -1.47
C PHE A 124 -3.28 5.43 -1.47
N ASN A 125 -3.89 5.69 -0.32
CA ASN A 125 -4.57 6.94 -0.04
C ASN A 125 -3.67 7.87 0.75
N ILE A 126 -3.84 9.17 0.55
CA ILE A 126 -3.11 10.22 1.25
C ILE A 126 -4.04 11.32 1.74
N ASP A 127 -3.95 11.63 3.02
CA ASP A 127 -4.56 12.79 3.64
C ASP A 127 -3.48 13.81 3.97
N ALA A 128 -3.49 14.93 3.25
CA ALA A 128 -2.62 16.08 3.48
C ALA A 128 -3.42 17.33 3.90
N THR A 129 -4.60 17.15 4.52
CA THR A 129 -5.49 18.25 4.89
C THR A 129 -5.01 19.02 6.11
N THR A 130 -4.24 18.38 6.97
CA THR A 130 -3.65 19.01 8.16
C THR A 130 -2.32 19.65 7.82
N THR A 131 -2.20 20.96 8.06
CA THR A 131 -0.96 21.69 7.81
C THR A 131 0.21 21.05 8.54
N GLY A 132 1.20 20.58 7.77
CA GLY A 132 2.43 20.01 8.30
C GLY A 132 2.39 18.54 8.65
N THR A 133 1.27 17.87 8.42
CA THR A 133 1.12 16.44 8.62
C THR A 133 0.54 15.80 7.36
N VAL A 134 1.07 14.64 6.99
CA VAL A 134 0.52 13.78 5.95
C VAL A 134 0.23 12.42 6.58
N ILE A 135 -0.94 11.87 6.30
CA ILE A 135 -1.33 10.52 6.68
C ILE A 135 -1.45 9.70 5.40
N ILE A 136 -0.84 8.52 5.36
CA ILE A 136 -0.89 7.58 4.23
C ILE A 136 -1.45 6.27 4.72
N TYR A 137 -2.43 5.71 4.01
CA TYR A 137 -3.12 4.48 4.41
C TYR A 137 -3.49 3.64 3.18
N PRO A 138 -3.62 2.32 3.31
CA PRO A 138 -3.97 1.43 2.19
C PRO A 138 -5.45 1.57 1.81
N ASN A 139 -5.81 1.03 0.65
CA ASN A 139 -7.21 0.98 0.22
C ASN A 139 -8.08 0.16 1.19
N SER A 140 -9.34 0.56 1.35
CA SER A 140 -10.30 -0.03 2.31
C SER A 140 -10.09 0.36 3.78
N TYR A 141 -9.13 1.24 4.08
CA TYR A 141 -8.94 1.86 5.39
C TYR A 141 -9.21 3.36 5.28
N ILE A 142 -9.36 4.03 6.41
CA ILE A 142 -9.47 5.48 6.49
C ILE A 142 -8.31 6.08 7.29
N ALA A 143 -8.12 7.40 7.16
CA ALA A 143 -7.00 8.11 7.78
C ALA A 143 -6.91 7.96 9.32
N ASP A 144 -8.01 7.65 10.00
CA ASP A 144 -8.06 7.50 11.46
C ASP A 144 -7.74 6.07 11.95
N ASP A 145 -7.75 5.06 11.07
CA ASP A 145 -7.53 3.65 11.45
C ASP A 145 -6.06 3.40 11.84
N GLU A 146 -5.78 2.47 12.76
CA GLU A 146 -4.41 2.06 13.13
C GLU A 146 -3.76 1.14 12.08
N CYS A 147 -3.91 1.49 10.80
CA CYS A 147 -3.24 0.92 9.64
C CYS A 147 -2.76 2.05 8.70
N ARG A 148 -1.79 2.85 9.18
CA ARG A 148 -1.37 4.08 8.50
C ARG A 148 0.08 4.48 8.81
N ILE A 149 0.62 5.34 7.96
CA ILE A 149 1.87 6.07 8.18
C ILE A 149 1.52 7.53 8.44
N GLU A 150 2.12 8.12 9.47
CA GLU A 150 2.01 9.54 9.76
C GLU A 150 3.38 10.20 9.54
N TYR A 151 3.42 11.17 8.63
CA TYR A 151 4.57 12.03 8.36
C TYR A 151 4.33 13.41 8.97
N ILE A 152 5.20 13.83 9.88
CA ILE A 152 5.20 15.17 10.47
C ILE A 152 6.38 15.92 9.88
N GLN A 153 6.11 17.03 9.18
CA GLN A 153 7.12 17.78 8.45
C GLN A 153 8.20 18.41 9.35
N ALA A 154 9.31 18.78 8.73
CA ALA A 154 10.39 19.48 9.43
C ALA A 154 9.94 20.86 9.95
N THR A 155 10.50 21.25 11.09
CA THR A 155 10.27 22.58 11.70
C THR A 155 11.59 23.28 11.96
N ALA A 156 11.58 24.59 12.15
CA ALA A 156 12.75 25.32 12.59
C ALA A 156 12.42 26.37 13.67
N THR A 157 13.41 26.71 14.47
CA THR A 157 13.31 27.79 15.45
C THR A 157 13.58 29.17 14.81
N THR A 158 12.93 30.20 15.34
CA THR A 158 13.18 31.60 14.96
C THR A 158 14.40 32.12 15.74
N GLY A 159 15.50 32.40 15.04
CA GLY A 159 16.80 32.76 15.64
C GLY A 159 17.95 32.23 14.77
N PRO A 160 19.06 31.72 15.33
CA PRO A 160 19.91 30.83 14.55
C PRO A 160 19.04 29.65 14.08
N VAL A 161 18.88 29.51 12.77
CA VAL A 161 17.99 28.50 12.19
C VAL A 161 18.52 27.12 12.53
N VAL A 162 17.85 26.46 13.48
CA VAL A 162 18.05 25.05 13.82
C VAL A 162 16.85 24.28 13.27
N VAL A 163 17.12 23.33 12.40
CA VAL A 163 16.11 22.49 11.77
C VAL A 163 15.92 21.22 12.60
N THR A 164 14.67 20.95 12.98
CA THR A 164 14.23 19.65 13.48
C THR A 164 13.78 18.82 12.30
N ALA A 165 14.40 17.64 12.12
CA ALA A 165 14.05 16.70 11.06
C ALA A 165 12.60 16.20 11.21
N PRO A 166 11.95 15.78 10.12
CA PRO A 166 10.58 15.27 10.18
C PRO A 166 10.54 13.92 10.91
N THR A 167 9.38 13.60 11.47
CA THR A 167 9.12 12.33 12.15
C THR A 167 8.21 11.47 11.30
N ILE A 168 8.47 10.16 11.26
CA ILE A 168 7.63 9.18 10.55
C ILE A 168 7.20 8.11 11.54
N ASN A 169 5.92 8.12 11.89
CA ASN A 169 5.28 7.10 12.72
C ASN A 169 4.58 6.09 11.80
N ILE A 170 4.52 4.84 12.23
CA ILE A 170 3.77 3.79 11.56
C ILE A 170 2.87 3.12 12.60
N PHE A 171 1.62 2.88 12.22
CA PHE A 171 0.60 2.22 13.01
C PHE A 171 0.11 1.02 12.20
N THR A 172 0.18 -0.18 12.78
CA THR A 172 -0.19 -1.44 12.11
C THR A 172 -1.04 -2.36 13.00
N ASP A 173 -1.50 -1.86 14.15
CA ASP A 173 -2.18 -2.66 15.17
C ASP A 173 -3.59 -3.09 14.72
N GLU A 174 -4.23 -2.31 13.83
CA GLU A 174 -5.56 -2.59 13.26
C GLU A 174 -5.52 -2.76 11.73
N CYS A 175 -4.37 -3.17 11.18
CA CYS A 175 -4.37 -3.78 9.86
C CYS A 175 -5.04 -5.17 9.94
#